data_AF-A0A8V5GDI4-F1
#
_entry.id   AF-A0A8V5GDI4-F1
#
_cell.length_a   1.000
_cell.length_b   1.000
_cell.length_c   1.000
_cell.angle_alpha   90.00
_cell.angle_beta   90.00
_cell.angle_gamma   90.00
#
_symmetry.space_group_name_H-M   'P 1'
#
loop_
_entity.id
_entity.type
_entity.pdbx_description
1 polymer ?
#
loop_
_entity_poly.entity_id
_entity_poly.type
_entity_poly.pdbx_seq_one_letter_code
_entity_poly.pdbx_strand_id
1 'polypeptide(L)'
;MPLFFAAQKNGESSASNSLAQLSKTANLAEASASEEDKIKAMMIQSFREYDPVHPMKKPLATPPPSYVCFRCGKPGHYRKDCPRNGDRNVESVPRLKRSTGIPRSFLIEVKDPNTKGAMLTNTGKYAIPIINA
;
A
#
# COMPACT_ATOMS: atom_id res chain seq x y z
N MET A 1 -0.37 11.62 -80.03
CA MET A 1 -0.60 12.76 -79.12
C MET A 1 -1.59 12.29 -78.03
N PRO A 2 -1.42 12.65 -76.75
CA PRO A 2 -0.52 11.94 -75.83
C PRO A 2 -1.19 11.45 -74.52
N LEU A 3 -0.44 10.58 -73.82
CA LEU A 3 -0.21 10.50 -72.37
C LEU A 3 -1.32 10.03 -71.41
N PHE A 4 -1.16 8.75 -71.02
CA PHE A 4 -1.57 8.18 -69.74
C PHE A 4 -0.95 8.97 -68.57
N PHE A 5 -1.78 9.41 -67.61
CA PHE A 5 -1.32 9.97 -66.34
C PHE A 5 -1.04 8.84 -65.34
N ALA A 6 0.23 8.68 -64.97
CA ALA A 6 0.64 7.84 -63.85
C ALA A 6 0.40 8.59 -62.53
N ALA A 7 -0.45 8.03 -61.67
CA ALA A 7 -0.60 8.50 -60.29
C ALA A 7 0.61 8.03 -59.46
N GLN A 8 1.47 8.97 -59.08
CA GLN A 8 2.57 8.72 -58.14
C GLN A 8 2.00 8.50 -56.72
N LYS A 9 2.13 7.28 -56.21
CA LYS A 9 2.08 7.00 -54.77
C LYS A 9 3.41 7.44 -54.17
N ASN A 10 3.45 8.63 -53.60
CA ASN A 10 4.58 9.05 -52.78
C ASN A 10 4.43 8.40 -51.40
N GLY A 11 5.22 7.34 -51.20
CA GLY A 11 5.54 6.85 -49.87
C GLY A 11 6.58 7.78 -49.26
N GLU A 12 6.19 8.56 -48.25
CA GLU A 12 7.11 9.21 -47.34
C GLU A 12 7.39 8.26 -46.17
N SER A 13 8.41 7.43 -46.36
CA SER A 13 9.10 6.73 -45.29
C SER A 13 9.87 7.74 -44.44
N SER A 14 9.15 8.45 -43.56
CA SER A 14 9.76 9.12 -42.42
C SER A 14 10.01 8.05 -41.35
N ALA A 15 11.26 7.95 -40.88
CA ALA A 15 11.67 7.04 -39.82
C ALA A 15 11.01 7.47 -38.49
N SER A 16 9.72 7.17 -38.34
CA SER A 16 8.99 7.35 -37.09
C SER A 16 9.42 6.26 -36.13
N ASN A 17 9.81 6.65 -34.92
CA ASN A 17 10.13 5.69 -33.86
C ASN A 17 8.90 4.81 -33.63
N SER A 18 9.10 3.49 -33.57
CA SER A 18 7.98 2.58 -33.29
C SER A 18 7.41 2.85 -31.89
N LEU A 19 6.11 2.60 -31.71
CA LEU A 19 5.42 2.78 -30.41
C LEU A 19 6.11 2.02 -29.26
N ALA A 20 6.75 0.88 -29.58
CA ALA A 20 7.56 0.12 -28.65
C ALA A 20 8.84 0.85 -28.20
N GLN A 21 9.48 1.63 -29.08
CA GLN A 21 10.64 2.46 -28.77
C GLN A 21 10.23 3.69 -27.94
N LEU A 22 9.13 4.36 -28.30
CA LEU A 22 8.59 5.53 -27.57
C LEU A 22 8.16 5.20 -26.14
N SER A 23 7.55 4.03 -25.92
CA SER A 23 7.18 3.62 -24.56
C SER A 23 8.39 3.46 -23.62
N LYS A 24 9.63 3.36 -24.15
CA LYS A 24 10.87 3.21 -23.36
C LYS A 24 11.69 4.49 -23.25
N THR A 25 11.37 5.54 -24.01
CA THR A 25 12.12 6.82 -23.97
C THR A 25 11.76 7.62 -22.74
N ALA A 26 12.76 8.12 -22.00
CA ALA A 26 12.53 8.93 -20.80
C ALA A 26 11.87 10.29 -21.09
N ASN A 27 12.19 10.91 -22.23
CA ASN A 27 11.65 12.21 -22.65
C ASN A 27 10.82 12.05 -23.93
N LEU A 28 9.48 12.08 -23.80
CA LEU A 28 8.56 12.02 -24.94
C LEU A 28 8.47 13.34 -25.72
N ALA A 29 8.84 14.46 -25.09
CA ALA A 29 8.78 15.79 -25.71
C ALA A 29 9.72 15.92 -26.92
N GLU A 30 10.92 15.38 -26.80
CA GLU A 30 11.99 15.46 -27.80
C GLU A 30 11.91 14.37 -28.87
N ALA A 31 11.03 13.37 -28.69
CA ALA A 31 10.92 12.26 -29.62
C ALA A 31 10.30 12.70 -30.96
N SER A 32 10.90 12.29 -32.09
CA SER A 32 10.35 12.48 -33.44
C SER A 32 9.27 11.44 -33.75
N ALA A 33 8.10 11.62 -33.13
CA ALA A 33 6.91 10.79 -33.35
C ALA A 33 5.66 11.66 -33.50
N SER A 34 4.59 11.08 -34.04
CA SER A 34 3.28 11.73 -34.12
C SER A 34 2.80 12.13 -32.71
N GLU A 35 2.01 13.19 -32.62
CA GLU A 35 1.47 13.65 -31.34
C GLU A 35 0.61 12.55 -30.68
N GLU A 36 -0.10 11.77 -31.51
CA GLU A 36 -0.91 10.64 -31.08
C GLU A 36 -0.07 9.52 -30.45
N ASP A 37 1.09 9.21 -31.02
CA ASP A 37 1.97 8.17 -30.49
C ASP A 37 2.70 8.62 -29.23
N LYS A 38 2.99 9.91 -29.09
CA LYS A 38 3.47 10.50 -27.83
C LYS A 38 2.44 10.38 -26.71
N ILE A 39 1.17 10.70 -27.00
CA ILE A 39 0.07 10.57 -26.04
C ILE A 39 -0.14 9.11 -25.62
N LYS A 40 -0.13 8.17 -26.58
CA LYS A 40 -0.22 6.73 -26.26
C LYS A 40 0.96 6.23 -25.44
N ALA A 41 2.17 6.64 -25.78
CA ALA A 41 3.37 6.27 -25.02
C ALA A 41 3.34 6.84 -23.60
N MET A 42 2.86 8.08 -23.40
CA MET A 42 2.67 8.68 -22.07
C MET A 42 1.70 7.87 -21.22
N MET A 43 0.55 7.49 -21.79
CA MET A 43 -0.41 6.63 -21.09
C MET A 43 0.21 5.27 -20.75
N ILE A 44 0.94 4.65 -21.68
CA ILE A 44 1.59 3.35 -21.40
C ILE A 44 2.66 3.49 -20.31
N GLN A 45 3.47 4.55 -20.33
CA GLN A 45 4.52 4.79 -19.34
C GLN A 45 3.96 5.04 -17.95
N SER A 46 2.87 5.81 -17.83
CA SER A 46 2.24 6.08 -16.53
C SER A 46 1.65 4.83 -15.89
N PHE A 47 1.18 3.86 -16.69
CA PHE A 47 0.57 2.62 -16.18
C PHE A 47 1.53 1.43 -16.06
N ARG A 48 2.82 1.56 -16.42
CA ARG A 48 3.77 0.43 -16.42
C ARG A 48 4.12 -0.14 -15.05
N GLU A 49 3.97 0.65 -13.99
CA GLU A 49 4.28 0.23 -12.62
C GLU A 49 3.07 -0.36 -11.89
N TYR A 50 1.86 -0.28 -12.47
CA TYR A 50 0.65 -0.81 -11.89
C TYR A 50 0.28 -2.13 -12.57
N ASP A 51 0.76 -3.24 -12.01
CA ASP A 51 0.28 -4.58 -12.37
C ASP A 51 -0.95 -4.92 -11.49
N PRO A 52 -2.17 -4.96 -12.04
CA PRO A 52 -3.38 -5.28 -11.27
C PRO A 52 -3.34 -6.69 -10.67
N VAL A 53 -2.51 -7.58 -11.23
CA VAL A 53 -2.38 -8.98 -10.82
C VAL A 53 -1.32 -9.14 -9.72
N HIS A 54 -0.40 -8.19 -9.61
CA HIS A 54 0.64 -8.17 -8.59
C HIS A 54 0.58 -6.88 -7.75
N PRO A 55 -0.45 -6.73 -6.89
CA PRO A 55 -0.42 -5.67 -5.89
C PRO A 55 0.84 -5.84 -5.04
N MET A 56 1.71 -4.84 -5.15
CA MET A 56 2.93 -4.59 -4.39
C MET A 56 3.13 -5.50 -3.16
N LYS A 57 4.19 -6.30 -3.25
CA LYS A 57 4.94 -6.95 -2.17
C LYS A 57 4.10 -7.83 -1.23
N LYS A 58 4.11 -9.15 -1.49
CA LYS A 58 3.82 -10.15 -0.46
C LYS A 58 4.64 -9.78 0.79
N PRO A 59 4.02 -9.59 1.98
CA PRO A 59 4.79 -9.38 3.19
C PRO A 59 5.73 -10.58 3.34
N LEU A 60 7.00 -10.30 3.60
CA LEU A 60 8.01 -11.32 3.89
C LEU A 60 7.42 -12.29 4.93
N ALA A 61 7.62 -13.60 4.72
CA ALA A 61 6.99 -14.64 5.54
C ALA A 61 7.24 -14.47 7.05
N THR A 62 8.35 -13.80 7.41
CA THR A 62 8.67 -13.46 8.78
C THR A 62 8.44 -11.96 9.02
N PRO A 63 7.61 -11.59 10.01
CA PRO A 63 7.40 -10.19 10.36
C PRO A 63 8.68 -9.56 10.96
N PRO A 64 8.79 -8.22 10.96
CA PRO A 64 9.89 -7.52 11.61
C PRO A 64 10.04 -7.89 13.09
N PRO A 65 11.24 -7.77 13.69
CA PRO A 65 11.49 -8.14 15.09
C PRO A 65 10.62 -7.39 16.11
N SER A 66 10.16 -6.17 15.77
CA SER A 66 9.27 -5.36 16.62
C SER A 66 7.81 -5.82 16.59
N TYR A 67 7.42 -6.65 15.63
CA TYR A 67 6.07 -7.17 15.53
C TYR A 67 5.89 -8.36 16.47
N VAL A 68 4.78 -8.32 17.21
CA VAL A 68 4.34 -9.39 18.11
C VAL A 68 2.96 -9.86 17.70
N CYS A 69 2.78 -11.18 17.59
CA CYS A 69 1.51 -11.79 17.22
C CYS A 69 0.38 -11.34 18.15
N PHE A 70 -0.72 -10.84 17.58
CA PHE A 70 -1.87 -10.37 18.36
C PHE A 70 -2.75 -11.49 18.93
N ARG A 71 -2.40 -12.76 18.70
CA ARG A 71 -3.10 -13.92 19.27
C ARG A 71 -2.31 -14.50 20.45
N CYS A 72 -1.03 -14.79 20.28
CA CYS A 72 -0.21 -15.42 21.33
C CYS A 72 0.82 -14.49 21.99
N GLY A 73 1.01 -13.26 21.51
CA GLY A 73 1.98 -12.30 22.07
C GLY A 73 3.44 -12.56 21.71
N LYS A 74 3.78 -13.68 21.05
CA LYS A 74 5.17 -14.01 20.66
C LYS A 74 5.57 -13.32 19.35
N PRO A 75 6.84 -12.89 19.19
CA PRO A 75 7.35 -12.37 17.92
C PRO A 75 7.58 -13.48 16.88
N GLY A 76 7.92 -13.10 15.65
CA GLY A 76 8.40 -14.02 14.62
C GLY A 76 7.34 -14.63 13.69
N HIS A 77 6.05 -14.36 13.90
CA HIS A 77 4.97 -14.79 12.98
C HIS A 77 3.79 -13.82 13.01
N TYR A 78 3.06 -13.70 11.89
CA TYR A 78 1.81 -12.94 11.85
C TYR A 78 0.66 -13.70 12.52
N ARG A 79 -0.42 -13.00 12.90
CA ARG A 79 -1.62 -13.63 13.49
C ARG A 79 -2.17 -14.79 12.63
N LYS A 80 -2.05 -14.70 11.30
CA LYS A 80 -2.51 -15.73 10.35
C LYS A 80 -1.71 -17.03 10.49
N ASP A 81 -0.42 -16.90 10.76
CA ASP A 81 0.55 -18.00 10.88
C ASP A 81 0.80 -18.39 12.34
N CYS A 82 -0.14 -18.08 13.24
CA CYS A 82 0.00 -18.38 14.65
C CYS A 82 -0.05 -19.90 14.87
N PRO A 83 0.98 -20.53 15.47
CA PRO A 83 1.01 -21.99 15.69
C PRO A 83 -0.10 -22.45 16.64
N ARG A 84 -0.71 -21.50 17.36
CA ARG A 84 -1.81 -21.70 18.30
C ARG A 84 -3.20 -21.42 17.69
N ASN A 85 -3.35 -21.50 16.37
CA ASN A 85 -4.57 -21.08 15.67
C ASN A 85 -5.82 -21.90 16.02
N GLY A 86 -5.66 -23.12 16.53
CA GLY A 86 -6.75 -24.04 16.88
C GLY A 86 -7.32 -23.87 18.30
N ASP A 87 -6.57 -23.24 19.21
CA ASP A 87 -7.00 -23.11 20.60
C ASP A 87 -7.92 -21.89 20.74
N ARG A 88 -9.24 -22.13 20.80
CA ARG A 88 -10.24 -21.06 21.09
C ARG A 88 -10.10 -20.46 22.51
N ASN A 89 -9.29 -21.08 23.37
CA ASN A 89 -9.10 -20.71 24.78
C ASN A 89 -7.86 -19.82 25.03
N VAL A 90 -7.23 -19.28 23.99
CA VAL A 90 -6.13 -18.32 24.17
C VAL A 90 -6.73 -16.92 24.14
N GLU A 91 -7.15 -16.47 25.32
CA GLU A 91 -7.45 -15.05 25.56
C GLU A 91 -6.29 -14.25 24.97
N SER A 92 -6.58 -13.35 24.02
CA SER A 92 -5.53 -12.53 23.42
C SER A 92 -4.86 -11.74 24.53
N VAL A 93 -3.54 -11.85 24.66
CA VAL A 93 -2.75 -11.16 25.69
C VAL A 93 -3.26 -9.71 25.82
N PRO A 94 -3.87 -9.32 26.96
CA PRO A 94 -4.41 -7.99 27.13
C PRO A 94 -3.29 -6.97 26.96
N ARG A 95 -3.35 -6.19 25.88
CA ARG A 95 -2.39 -5.11 25.66
C ARG A 95 -3.01 -3.83 26.18
N LEU A 96 -2.30 -3.21 27.12
CA LEU A 96 -2.68 -1.91 27.64
C LEU A 96 -2.63 -0.88 26.52
N LYS A 97 -3.78 -0.25 26.24
CA LYS A 97 -3.91 0.81 25.25
C LYS A 97 -3.59 2.14 25.92
N ARG A 98 -3.00 3.10 25.18
CA ARG A 98 -2.82 4.47 25.67
C ARG A 98 -4.12 5.26 25.53
N SER A 99 -4.44 6.13 26.48
CA SER A 99 -5.59 7.04 26.41
C SER A 99 -5.28 8.22 25.48
N THR A 100 -5.36 8.00 24.17
CA THR A 100 -5.23 9.07 23.18
C THR A 100 -6.59 9.70 22.90
N GLY A 101 -6.70 11.03 22.94
CA GLY A 101 -7.88 11.78 22.51
C GLY A 101 -9.03 11.90 23.53
N ILE A 102 -9.04 11.12 24.62
CA ILE A 102 -10.07 11.23 25.66
C ILE A 102 -9.64 12.29 26.70
N PRO A 103 -10.49 13.31 26.99
CA PRO A 103 -10.17 14.30 28.00
C PRO A 103 -10.08 13.70 29.41
N ARG A 104 -9.18 14.24 30.24
CA ARG A 104 -8.91 13.72 31.61
C ARG A 104 -10.16 13.71 32.50
N SER A 105 -11.10 14.62 32.30
CA SER A 105 -12.36 14.66 33.06
C SER A 105 -13.24 13.44 32.85
N PHE A 106 -13.05 12.69 31.75
CA PHE A 106 -13.79 11.47 31.45
C PHE A 106 -13.03 10.20 31.85
N LEU A 107 -11.91 10.34 32.58
CA LEU A 107 -11.06 9.26 33.04
C LEU A 107 -11.05 9.21 34.57
N ILE A 108 -11.23 8.02 35.12
CA ILE A 108 -11.06 7.74 36.54
C ILE A 108 -9.74 7.00 36.72
N GLU A 109 -8.86 7.53 37.56
CA GLU A 109 -7.59 6.87 37.89
C GLU A 109 -7.83 5.59 38.71
N VAL A 110 -7.14 4.51 38.35
CA VAL A 110 -7.24 3.20 39.00
C VAL A 110 -5.85 2.72 39.38
N LYS A 111 -5.73 2.00 40.50
CA LYS A 111 -4.45 1.44 40.97
C LYS A 111 -4.09 0.14 40.23
N ASP A 112 -5.10 -0.64 39.88
CA ASP A 112 -4.93 -1.97 39.31
C ASP A 112 -4.85 -1.94 37.77
N PRO A 113 -3.78 -2.47 37.16
CA PRO A 113 -3.58 -2.46 35.71
C PRO A 113 -4.46 -3.48 34.96
N ASN A 114 -5.08 -4.41 35.68
CA ASN A 114 -5.89 -5.49 35.12
C ASN A 114 -7.40 -5.20 35.17
N THR A 115 -7.82 -3.99 35.56
CA THR A 115 -9.24 -3.63 35.51
C THR A 115 -9.71 -3.57 34.07
N LYS A 116 -10.95 -4.02 33.84
CA LYS A 116 -11.55 -3.99 32.51
C LYS A 116 -11.57 -2.55 32.00
N GLY A 117 -11.07 -2.35 30.78
CA GLY A 117 -10.99 -1.02 30.18
C GLY A 117 -9.87 -0.13 30.70
N ALA A 118 -8.91 -0.66 31.49
CA ALA A 118 -7.73 0.09 31.90
C ALA A 118 -6.94 0.58 30.67
N MET A 119 -6.63 1.86 30.68
CA MET A 119 -5.80 2.53 29.69
C MET A 119 -4.64 3.23 30.39
N LEU A 120 -3.49 3.31 29.72
CA LEU A 120 -2.34 4.08 30.19
C LEU A 120 -2.51 5.55 29.82
N THR A 121 -2.49 6.42 30.82
CA THR A 121 -2.48 7.86 30.62
C THR A 121 -1.09 8.36 30.24
N ASN A 122 -0.99 9.58 29.70
CA ASN A 122 0.31 10.22 29.41
C ASN A 122 1.15 10.48 30.68
N THR A 123 0.54 10.48 31.86
CA THR A 123 1.22 10.63 33.15
C THR A 123 1.72 9.29 33.72
N GLY A 124 1.54 8.18 32.98
CA GLY A 124 1.97 6.84 33.41
C GLY A 124 1.03 6.17 34.41
N LYS A 125 -0.12 6.79 34.74
CA LYS A 125 -1.13 6.20 35.60
C LYS A 125 -2.15 5.39 34.79
N TYR A 126 -2.76 4.39 35.40
CA TYR A 126 -3.87 3.65 34.83
C TYR A 126 -5.16 4.40 35.05
N ALA A 127 -6.02 4.43 34.04
CA ALA A 127 -7.34 5.02 34.16
C ALA A 127 -8.36 4.27 33.31
N ILE A 128 -9.61 4.28 33.74
CA ILE A 128 -10.75 3.75 33.00
C ILE A 128 -11.66 4.90 32.55
N PRO A 129 -12.24 4.84 31.34
CA PRO A 129 -13.29 5.78 30.95
C PRO A 129 -14.50 5.65 31.87
N ILE A 130 -15.15 6.77 32.22
CA ILE A 130 -16.34 6.78 33.10
C ILE A 130 -17.46 5.85 32.59
N ILE A 131 -17.59 5.67 31.28
CA ILE A 131 -18.56 4.74 30.67
C ILE A 131 -18.33 3.26 31.03
N ASN A 132 -17.15 2.91 31.54
CA ASN A 132 -16.75 1.55 31.88
C ASN A 132 -16.45 1.38 33.39
N ALA A 133 -16.77 2.40 34.21
CA ALA A 133 -16.57 2.38 35.65
C ALA A 133 -17.63 1.55 36.38
#